data_AF-A0A3D3HA75-F1
#
_entry.id   AF-A0A3D3HA75-F1
#
_cell.length_a   1.000
_cell.length_b   1.000
_cell.length_c   1.000
_cell.angle_alpha   90.00
_cell.angle_beta   90.00
_cell.angle_gamma   90.00
#
_symmetry.space_group_name_H-M   'P 1'
#
loop_
_entity.id
_entity.type
_entity.pdbx_description
1 polymer ?
#
loop_
_entity_poly.entity_id
_entity_poly.type
_entity_poly.pdbx_seq_one_letter_code
_entity_poly.pdbx_strand_id
1 'polypeptide(L)'
;MNKYKGLLIALVLPIFGLIIGIPVFAQYDSSDTDSGQSEAAKKAAEAKREAAKQAAEEKREAAKQAAEKKREAAKDELEQKKDKLKEDKLKICQGRESRINDSMSRAASRGQEKINLFTKIAERTEAFYVLKGKVLTGYDDLVAALNSQKVAAQAAVDTVTAGSDDFKCDGDNPKGTANLFKLDIQAMNNALKDYRTAVKNLIVGVKSVQATQGDN
;
A
#
# COMPACT_ATOMS: atom_id res chain seq x y z
N MET A 1 19.66 -20.99 -1.70
CA MET A 1 20.37 -20.56 -0.46
C MET A 1 19.48 -19.56 0.26
N ASN A 2 18.49 -20.04 1.03
CA ASN A 2 18.52 -20.22 2.49
C ASN A 2 19.00 -18.99 3.28
N LYS A 3 18.06 -18.31 3.96
CA LYS A 3 18.03 -18.13 5.43
C LYS A 3 16.92 -17.14 5.86
N TYR A 4 15.72 -17.64 6.18
CA TYR A 4 14.83 -17.00 7.14
C TYR A 4 14.92 -17.79 8.46
N LYS A 5 15.63 -17.22 9.43
CA LYS A 5 15.57 -17.60 10.85
C LYS A 5 14.37 -16.84 11.43
N GLY A 6 13.38 -17.50 12.03
CA GLY A 6 13.38 -17.86 13.46
C GLY A 6 12.48 -16.85 14.19
N LEU A 7 11.22 -17.17 14.48
CA LEU A 7 10.75 -17.86 15.69
C LEU A 7 10.87 -16.98 16.95
N LEU A 8 9.74 -16.45 17.42
CA LEU A 8 9.23 -16.55 18.81
C LEU A 8 8.09 -15.55 19.04
N ILE A 9 6.86 -16.07 19.02
CA ILE A 9 5.67 -15.39 19.50
C ILE A 9 5.68 -15.54 21.02
N ALA A 10 5.93 -14.45 21.74
CA ALA A 10 5.79 -14.38 23.18
C ALA A 10 4.30 -14.32 23.53
N LEU A 11 3.77 -15.45 24.02
CA LEU A 11 2.41 -15.59 24.53
C LEU A 11 2.42 -15.21 26.01
N VAL A 12 2.11 -13.95 26.32
CA VAL A 12 1.96 -13.44 27.69
C VAL A 12 0.50 -13.65 28.11
N LEU A 13 0.26 -14.65 28.96
CA LEU A 13 -1.02 -14.85 29.65
C LEU A 13 -1.01 -14.09 30.99
N PRO A 14 -1.95 -13.17 31.24
CA PRO A 14 -2.15 -12.62 32.58
C PRO A 14 -2.91 -13.62 33.46
N ILE A 15 -2.30 -13.85 34.62
CA ILE A 15 -2.73 -14.65 35.76
C ILE A 15 -4.04 -14.06 36.31
N PHE A 16 -5.15 -14.78 36.16
CA PHE A 16 -6.39 -14.49 36.87
C PHE A 16 -6.27 -15.00 38.31
N GLY A 17 -5.98 -14.10 39.24
CA GLY A 17 -6.14 -14.34 40.67
C GLY A 17 -7.62 -14.38 41.02
N LEU A 18 -8.09 -15.53 41.50
CA LEU A 18 -9.40 -15.69 42.13
C LEU A 18 -9.20 -16.47 43.42
N ILE A 19 -8.90 -15.73 44.48
CA ILE A 19 -8.92 -16.22 45.86
C ILE A 19 -10.39 -16.37 46.24
N ILE A 20 -10.89 -17.60 46.29
CA ILE A 20 -12.13 -17.94 46.98
C ILE A 20 -11.71 -18.62 48.29
N GLY A 21 -11.90 -17.91 49.40
CA GLY A 21 -11.74 -18.48 50.73
C GLY A 21 -12.74 -19.60 50.95
N ILE A 22 -12.24 -20.76 51.40
CA ILE A 22 -13.05 -21.89 51.85
C ILE A 22 -13.33 -21.65 53.34
N PRO A 23 -14.58 -21.47 53.80
CA PRO A 23 -14.89 -21.68 55.20
C PRO A 23 -14.87 -23.18 55.49
N VAL A 24 -13.89 -23.58 56.29
CA VAL A 24 -13.84 -24.86 56.99
C VAL A 24 -15.00 -24.88 57.99
N PHE A 25 -16.03 -25.67 57.72
CA PHE A 25 -16.98 -26.11 58.74
C PHE A 25 -16.65 -27.55 59.09
N ALA A 26 -15.82 -27.71 60.12
CA ALA A 26 -15.72 -28.94 60.89
C ALA A 26 -16.59 -28.76 62.14
N GLN A 27 -17.75 -29.41 62.16
CA GLN A 27 -18.41 -29.78 63.41
C GLN A 27 -19.13 -31.10 63.19
N TYR A 28 -18.42 -32.13 63.63
CA TYR A 28 -18.88 -33.50 63.83
C TYR A 28 -19.57 -33.51 65.19
N ASP A 29 -20.90 -33.58 65.21
CA ASP A 29 -21.65 -33.95 66.40
C ASP A 29 -22.34 -35.28 66.10
N SER A 30 -21.97 -36.26 66.91
CA SER A 30 -22.38 -37.66 66.85
C SER A 30 -23.55 -37.80 67.82
N SER A 31 -24.74 -38.02 67.27
CA SER A 31 -25.88 -38.49 68.06
C SER A 31 -26.55 -39.64 67.32
N ASP A 32 -26.28 -40.83 67.86
CA ASP A 32 -27.02 -42.07 67.62
C ASP A 32 -28.53 -41.81 67.75
N THR A 33 -29.28 -41.95 66.66
CA THR A 33 -30.74 -42.08 66.72
C THR A 33 -31.24 -42.99 65.61
N ASP A 34 -31.57 -44.19 66.05
CA ASP A 34 -32.79 -44.95 65.71
C ASP A 34 -32.97 -45.45 64.27
N SER A 35 -32.71 -46.76 64.15
CA SER A 35 -32.87 -47.63 62.98
C SER A 35 -34.35 -47.93 62.64
N GLY A 36 -35.16 -46.89 62.42
CA GLY A 36 -36.60 -47.02 62.16
C GLY A 36 -37.18 -46.21 60.98
N GLN A 37 -36.41 -45.28 60.37
CA GLN A 37 -36.88 -44.42 59.26
C GLN A 37 -36.06 -44.59 57.95
N SER A 38 -35.38 -45.73 57.81
CA SER A 38 -34.25 -45.88 56.86
C SER A 38 -34.61 -46.08 55.37
N GLU A 39 -35.86 -46.32 55.00
CA GLU A 39 -36.24 -46.45 53.58
C GLU A 39 -36.72 -45.14 52.95
N ALA A 40 -37.48 -44.32 53.68
CA ALA A 40 -37.98 -43.05 53.16
C ALA A 40 -36.85 -42.04 52.93
N ALA A 41 -35.86 -42.00 53.84
CA ALA A 41 -34.69 -41.14 53.71
C ALA A 41 -33.75 -41.59 52.56
N LYS A 42 -33.58 -42.90 52.35
CA LYS A 42 -32.81 -43.44 51.22
C LYS A 42 -33.48 -43.13 49.88
N LYS A 43 -34.80 -43.34 49.76
CA LYS A 43 -35.57 -42.99 48.55
C LYS A 43 -35.52 -41.48 48.26
N ALA A 44 -35.60 -40.63 49.28
CA ALA A 44 -35.47 -39.18 49.12
C ALA A 44 -34.05 -38.75 48.69
N ALA A 45 -33.00 -39.40 49.20
CA ALA A 45 -31.62 -39.13 48.80
C ALA A 45 -31.32 -39.58 47.37
N GLU A 46 -31.84 -40.74 46.96
CA GLU A 46 -31.70 -41.27 45.61
C GLU A 46 -32.46 -40.41 44.58
N ALA A 47 -33.69 -40.00 44.90
CA ALA A 47 -34.46 -39.07 44.06
C ALA A 47 -33.75 -37.71 43.89
N LYS A 48 -33.12 -37.18 44.95
CA LYS A 48 -32.31 -35.95 44.85
C LYS A 48 -31.06 -36.14 44.00
N ARG A 49 -30.42 -37.30 44.06
CA ARG A 49 -29.22 -37.63 43.26
C ARG A 49 -29.56 -37.76 41.78
N GLU A 50 -30.68 -38.39 41.43
CA GLU A 50 -31.14 -38.51 40.05
C GLU A 50 -31.60 -37.15 39.49
N ALA A 51 -32.32 -36.34 40.27
CA ALA A 51 -32.65 -34.96 39.88
C ALA A 51 -31.40 -34.08 39.67
N ALA A 52 -30.38 -34.24 40.52
CA ALA A 52 -29.11 -33.53 40.38
C ALA A 52 -28.33 -33.97 39.13
N LYS A 53 -28.35 -35.27 38.77
CA LYS A 53 -27.73 -35.78 37.54
C LYS A 53 -28.43 -35.20 36.29
N GLN A 54 -29.77 -35.23 36.26
CA GLN A 54 -30.55 -34.68 35.16
C GLN A 54 -30.31 -33.17 34.99
N ALA A 55 -30.31 -32.42 36.10
CA ALA A 55 -30.03 -30.99 36.07
C ALA A 55 -28.57 -30.68 35.65
N ALA A 56 -27.60 -31.54 35.99
CA ALA A 56 -26.21 -31.39 35.56
C ALA A 56 -26.02 -31.71 34.07
N GLU A 57 -26.74 -32.71 33.55
CA GLU A 57 -26.72 -33.08 32.13
C GLU A 57 -27.37 -31.99 31.27
N GLU A 58 -28.53 -31.47 31.67
CA GLU A 58 -29.21 -30.36 30.99
C GLU A 58 -28.33 -29.10 30.96
N LYS A 59 -27.69 -28.75 32.09
CA LYS A 59 -26.74 -27.62 32.13
C LYS A 59 -25.53 -27.85 31.22
N ARG A 60 -25.05 -29.09 31.10
CA ARG A 60 -23.92 -29.44 30.23
C ARG A 60 -24.30 -29.33 28.76
N GLU A 61 -25.47 -29.81 28.37
CA GLU A 61 -25.98 -29.69 26.99
C GLU A 61 -26.29 -28.23 26.64
N ALA A 62 -26.90 -27.47 27.53
CA ALA A 62 -27.10 -26.02 27.35
C ALA A 62 -25.76 -25.27 27.22
N ALA A 63 -24.74 -25.63 28.02
CA ALA A 63 -23.41 -25.05 27.91
C ALA A 63 -22.70 -25.43 26.61
N LYS A 64 -22.84 -26.67 26.11
CA LYS A 64 -22.31 -27.10 24.81
C LYS A 64 -22.97 -26.33 23.67
N GLN A 65 -24.30 -26.27 23.64
CA GLN A 65 -25.04 -25.53 22.62
C GLN A 65 -24.72 -24.03 22.65
N ALA A 66 -24.59 -23.43 23.84
CA ALA A 66 -24.19 -22.03 23.97
C ALA A 66 -22.73 -21.80 23.49
N ALA A 67 -21.82 -22.74 23.76
CA ALA A 67 -20.44 -22.67 23.29
C ALA A 67 -20.33 -22.85 21.77
N GLU A 68 -21.13 -23.73 21.17
CA GLU A 68 -21.20 -23.94 19.73
C GLU A 68 -21.77 -22.71 19.01
N LYS A 69 -22.90 -22.17 19.46
CA LYS A 69 -23.46 -20.92 18.93
C LYS A 69 -22.49 -19.75 19.00
N LYS A 70 -21.74 -19.63 20.11
CA LYS A 70 -20.70 -18.60 20.23
C LYS A 70 -19.54 -18.81 19.26
N ARG A 71 -19.16 -20.06 18.98
CA ARG A 71 -18.11 -20.39 18.00
C ARG A 71 -18.56 -20.10 16.56
N GLU A 72 -19.80 -20.40 16.22
CA GLU A 72 -20.37 -20.08 14.91
C GLU A 72 -20.47 -18.57 14.72
N ALA A 73 -21.04 -17.84 15.68
CA ALA A 73 -21.11 -16.37 15.62
C ALA A 73 -19.72 -15.72 15.49
N ALA A 74 -18.70 -16.25 16.19
CA ALA A 74 -17.33 -15.75 16.07
C ALA A 74 -16.70 -16.05 14.70
N LYS A 75 -17.04 -17.17 14.06
CA LYS A 75 -16.60 -17.49 12.69
C LYS A 75 -17.27 -16.56 11.68
N ASP A 76 -18.58 -16.34 11.81
CA ASP A 76 -19.33 -15.45 10.92
C ASP A 76 -18.82 -14.01 11.04
N GLU A 77 -18.58 -13.53 12.26
CA GLU A 77 -18.00 -12.20 12.50
C GLU A 77 -16.59 -12.08 11.90
N LEU A 78 -15.78 -13.15 11.97
CA LEU A 78 -14.44 -13.19 11.37
C LEU A 78 -14.51 -13.12 9.84
N GLU A 79 -15.40 -13.87 9.20
CA GLU A 79 -15.58 -13.82 7.73
C GLU A 79 -16.09 -12.44 7.28
N GLN A 80 -17.09 -11.87 7.97
CA GLN A 80 -17.56 -10.51 7.69
C GLN A 80 -16.43 -9.47 7.84
N LYS A 81 -15.58 -9.60 8.85
CA LYS A 81 -14.41 -8.73 9.04
C LYS A 81 -13.39 -8.91 7.90
N LYS A 82 -13.14 -10.13 7.45
CA LYS A 82 -12.23 -10.39 6.32
C LYS A 82 -12.77 -9.75 5.04
N ASP A 83 -14.06 -9.84 4.78
CA ASP A 83 -14.65 -9.29 3.57
C ASP A 83 -14.64 -7.76 3.57
N LYS A 84 -14.98 -7.12 4.70
CA LYS A 84 -14.80 -5.67 4.87
C LYS A 84 -13.36 -5.23 4.65
N LEU A 85 -12.40 -5.98 5.19
CA LEU A 85 -10.97 -5.69 4.98
C LEU A 85 -10.54 -5.84 3.52
N LYS A 86 -11.12 -6.77 2.75
CA LYS A 86 -10.85 -6.90 1.32
C LYS A 86 -11.44 -5.72 0.55
N GLU A 87 -12.68 -5.33 0.84
CA GLU A 87 -13.34 -4.17 0.21
C GLU A 87 -12.59 -2.87 0.50
N ASP A 88 -12.19 -2.62 1.74
CA ASP A 88 -11.45 -1.42 2.13
C ASP A 88 -10.07 -1.38 1.45
N LYS A 89 -9.37 -2.51 1.39
CA LYS A 89 -8.10 -2.61 0.65
C LYS A 89 -8.28 -2.31 -0.83
N LEU A 90 -9.36 -2.80 -1.44
CA LEU A 90 -9.67 -2.57 -2.84
C LEU A 90 -9.98 -1.08 -3.10
N LYS A 91 -10.80 -0.44 -2.26
CA LYS A 91 -11.07 1.00 -2.34
C LYS A 91 -9.82 1.85 -2.19
N ILE A 92 -8.97 1.52 -1.20
CA ILE A 92 -7.68 2.21 -1.00
C ILE A 92 -6.80 2.04 -2.23
N CYS A 93 -6.79 0.85 -2.82
CA CYS A 93 -6.00 0.59 -4.01
C CYS A 93 -6.52 1.41 -5.19
N GLN A 94 -7.81 1.32 -5.53
CA GLN A 94 -8.41 2.08 -6.63
C GLN A 94 -8.17 3.60 -6.50
N GLY A 95 -8.26 4.14 -5.28
CA GLY A 95 -7.93 5.54 -5.01
C GLY A 95 -6.45 5.88 -5.24
N ARG A 96 -5.54 4.93 -5.01
CA ARG A 96 -4.11 5.08 -5.34
C ARG A 96 -3.86 4.94 -6.84
N GLU A 97 -4.51 4.00 -7.51
CA GLU A 97 -4.43 3.81 -8.97
C GLU A 97 -4.79 5.10 -9.71
N SER A 98 -5.96 5.67 -9.44
CA SER A 98 -6.37 6.93 -10.07
C SER A 98 -5.36 8.06 -9.82
N ARG A 99 -4.85 8.21 -8.58
CA ARG A 99 -3.84 9.23 -8.26
C ARG A 99 -2.53 9.02 -9.00
N ILE A 100 -2.10 7.77 -9.20
CA ILE A 100 -0.88 7.42 -9.90
C ILE A 100 -1.05 7.72 -11.40
N ASN A 101 -2.15 7.28 -12.00
CA ASN A 101 -2.46 7.54 -13.42
C ASN A 101 -2.57 9.04 -13.70
N ASP A 102 -3.23 9.80 -12.82
CA ASP A 102 -3.28 11.26 -12.93
C ASP A 102 -1.88 11.90 -12.81
N SER A 103 -1.01 11.32 -11.98
CA SER A 103 0.36 11.82 -11.81
C SER A 103 1.21 11.53 -13.05
N MET A 104 1.05 10.35 -13.66
CA MET A 104 1.66 9.96 -14.93
C MET A 104 1.24 10.91 -16.05
N SER A 105 -0.08 11.08 -16.25
CA SER A 105 -0.64 11.96 -17.27
C SER A 105 -0.18 13.41 -17.12
N ARG A 106 -0.21 13.95 -15.89
CA ARG A 106 0.29 15.31 -15.61
C ARG A 106 1.78 15.45 -15.86
N ALA A 107 2.57 14.42 -15.60
CA ALA A 107 4.01 14.46 -15.84
C ALA A 107 4.33 14.46 -17.34
N ALA A 108 3.68 13.60 -18.13
CA ALA A 108 3.80 13.57 -19.58
C ALA A 108 3.40 14.91 -20.21
N SER A 109 2.23 15.44 -19.82
CA SER A 109 1.74 16.73 -20.32
C SER A 109 2.73 17.88 -20.04
N ARG A 110 3.24 17.99 -18.81
CA ARG A 110 4.29 18.98 -18.47
C ARG A 110 5.59 18.76 -19.24
N GLY A 111 5.94 17.50 -19.53
CA GLY A 111 7.09 17.16 -20.37
C GLY A 111 6.91 17.72 -21.78
N GLN A 112 5.74 17.49 -22.38
CA GLN A 112 5.41 18.00 -23.72
C GLN A 112 5.38 19.53 -23.77
N GLU A 113 4.79 20.18 -22.77
CA GLU A 113 4.77 21.65 -22.67
C GLU A 113 6.20 22.23 -22.66
N LYS A 114 7.14 21.59 -21.96
CA LYS A 114 8.55 22.00 -21.95
C LYS A 114 9.21 21.80 -23.30
N ILE A 115 8.98 20.66 -23.97
CA ILE A 115 9.50 20.42 -25.33
C ILE A 115 9.00 21.53 -26.27
N ASN A 116 7.71 21.86 -26.22
CA ASN A 116 7.10 22.89 -27.05
C ASN A 116 7.71 24.27 -26.77
N LEU A 117 7.91 24.62 -25.49
CA LEU A 117 8.55 25.88 -25.10
C LEU A 117 9.99 25.97 -25.63
N PHE A 118 10.79 24.93 -25.41
CA PHE A 118 12.19 24.88 -25.85
C PHE A 118 12.31 24.91 -27.37
N THR A 119 11.41 24.22 -28.08
CA THR A 119 11.32 24.25 -29.54
C THR A 119 11.06 25.67 -30.05
N LYS A 120 10.07 26.38 -29.48
CA LYS A 120 9.79 27.78 -29.88
C LYS A 120 10.98 28.72 -29.64
N ILE A 121 11.75 28.49 -28.59
CA ILE A 121 12.96 29.30 -28.31
C ILE A 121 14.05 28.99 -29.34
N ALA A 122 14.27 27.71 -29.66
CA ALA A 122 15.23 27.31 -30.69
C ALA A 122 14.87 27.90 -32.06
N GLU A 123 13.63 27.73 -32.51
CA GLU A 123 13.13 28.26 -33.79
C GLU A 123 13.34 29.77 -33.92
N ARG A 124 13.04 30.54 -32.85
CA ARG A 124 13.31 31.99 -32.83
C ARG A 124 14.79 32.31 -32.90
N THR A 125 15.64 31.50 -32.29
CA THR A 125 17.10 31.67 -32.29
C THR A 125 17.68 31.38 -33.68
N GLU A 126 17.22 30.31 -34.33
CA GLU A 126 17.60 29.94 -35.69
C GLU A 126 17.14 31.00 -36.70
N ALA A 127 15.88 31.44 -36.61
CA ALA A 127 15.35 32.51 -37.47
C ALA A 127 16.15 33.82 -37.30
N PHE A 128 16.52 34.15 -36.07
CA PHE A 128 17.34 35.32 -35.79
C PHE A 128 18.77 35.20 -36.34
N TYR A 129 19.37 34.01 -36.28
CA TYR A 129 20.67 33.74 -36.89
C TYR A 129 20.63 33.95 -38.41
N VAL A 130 19.63 33.37 -39.10
CA VAL A 130 19.42 33.53 -40.55
C VAL A 130 19.21 34.99 -40.92
N LEU A 131 18.37 35.72 -40.18
CA LEU A 131 18.10 37.13 -40.44
C LEU A 131 19.35 38.01 -40.34
N LYS A 132 20.29 37.68 -39.45
CA LYS A 132 21.52 38.45 -39.27
C LYS A 132 22.58 38.14 -40.32
N GLY A 133 22.44 37.07 -41.11
CA GLY A 133 23.37 36.71 -42.18
C GLY A 133 24.80 36.46 -41.70
N LYS A 134 24.99 36.16 -40.41
CA LYS A 134 26.31 35.92 -39.82
C LYS A 134 26.70 34.47 -39.96
N VAL A 135 28.01 34.21 -40.04
CA VAL A 135 28.56 32.85 -40.06
C VAL A 135 29.09 32.51 -38.68
N LEU A 136 28.51 31.51 -38.03
CA LEU A 136 29.04 30.89 -36.83
C LEU A 136 29.68 29.55 -37.20
N THR A 137 30.99 29.42 -37.01
CA THR A 137 31.68 28.13 -37.14
C THR A 137 31.10 27.13 -36.14
N GLY A 138 30.66 25.97 -36.62
CA GLY A 138 30.03 24.92 -35.79
C GLY A 138 28.54 25.16 -35.50
N TYR A 139 27.87 26.08 -36.20
CA TYR A 139 26.42 26.26 -36.08
C TYR A 139 25.65 24.97 -36.39
N ASP A 140 26.01 24.28 -37.47
CA ASP A 140 25.34 23.06 -37.89
C ASP A 140 25.47 21.94 -36.84
N ASP A 141 26.62 21.86 -36.14
CA ASP A 141 26.82 20.94 -35.03
C ASP A 141 25.91 21.26 -33.84
N LEU A 142 25.72 22.55 -33.53
CA LEU A 142 24.80 23.00 -32.47
C LEU A 142 23.34 22.64 -32.82
N VAL A 143 22.93 22.84 -34.07
CA VAL A 143 21.58 22.48 -34.55
C VAL A 143 21.39 20.96 -34.57
N ALA A 144 22.39 20.20 -35.01
CA ALA A 144 22.35 18.74 -34.98
C ALA A 144 22.22 18.20 -33.54
N ALA A 145 23.02 18.73 -32.61
CA ALA A 145 22.95 18.37 -31.19
C ALA A 145 21.58 18.73 -30.59
N LEU A 146 21.07 19.93 -30.89
CA LEU A 146 19.73 20.36 -30.48
C LEU A 146 18.65 19.39 -30.94
N ASN A 147 18.64 19.01 -32.22
CA ASN A 147 17.64 18.11 -32.80
C ASN A 147 17.74 16.71 -32.20
N SER A 148 18.95 16.19 -32.00
CA SER A 148 19.16 14.91 -31.31
C SER A 148 18.57 14.93 -29.89
N GLN A 149 18.78 16.01 -29.13
CA GLN A 149 18.25 16.12 -27.77
C GLN A 149 16.73 16.34 -27.74
N LYS A 150 16.16 17.02 -28.74
CA LYS A 150 14.70 17.13 -28.91
C LYS A 150 14.06 15.76 -29.09
N VAL A 151 14.62 14.91 -29.96
CA VAL A 151 14.14 13.55 -30.21
C VAL A 151 14.26 12.69 -28.94
N ALA A 152 15.39 12.76 -28.24
CA ALA A 152 15.58 12.03 -26.98
C ALA A 152 14.58 12.47 -25.90
N ALA A 153 14.32 13.78 -25.77
CA ALA A 153 13.32 14.30 -24.84
C ALA A 153 11.90 13.84 -25.21
N GLN A 154 11.55 13.84 -26.50
CA GLN A 154 10.24 13.35 -26.95
C GLN A 154 10.06 11.86 -26.65
N ALA A 155 11.05 11.03 -26.99
CA ALA A 155 11.01 9.59 -26.71
C ALA A 155 10.85 9.29 -25.20
N ALA A 156 11.48 10.09 -24.33
CA ALA A 156 11.33 9.94 -22.89
C ALA A 156 9.95 10.36 -22.38
N VAL A 157 9.33 11.40 -22.96
CA VAL A 157 7.93 11.77 -22.68
C VAL A 157 6.97 10.69 -23.17
N ASP A 158 7.21 10.15 -24.37
CA ASP A 158 6.38 9.09 -24.96
C ASP A 158 6.45 7.81 -24.11
N THR A 159 7.62 7.47 -23.56
CA THR A 159 7.79 6.34 -22.63
C THR A 159 6.94 6.52 -21.37
N VAL A 160 7.00 7.71 -20.75
CA VAL A 160 6.18 8.04 -19.57
C VAL A 160 4.68 8.01 -19.89
N THR A 161 4.31 8.43 -21.11
CA THR A 161 2.93 8.41 -21.58
C THR A 161 2.43 6.98 -21.78
N ALA A 162 3.22 6.12 -22.41
CA ALA A 162 2.86 4.72 -22.63
C ALA A 162 2.70 3.94 -21.31
N GLY A 163 3.50 4.26 -20.29
CA GLY A 163 3.40 3.62 -18.98
C GLY A 163 2.20 4.07 -18.13
N SER A 164 1.38 5.04 -18.57
CA SER A 164 0.26 5.54 -17.76
C SER A 164 -0.90 4.58 -17.63
N ASP A 165 -1.00 3.59 -18.51
CA ASP A 165 -2.12 2.65 -18.59
C ASP A 165 -1.85 1.35 -17.80
N ASP A 166 -0.60 1.13 -17.38
CA ASP A 166 -0.11 -0.14 -16.82
C ASP A 166 -0.32 -0.27 -15.30
N PHE A 167 -0.62 0.81 -14.57
CA PHE A 167 -0.81 0.70 -13.13
C PHE A 167 -2.20 0.16 -12.82
N LYS A 168 -2.25 -1.11 -12.40
CA LYS A 168 -3.47 -1.82 -12.00
C LYS A 168 -3.36 -2.37 -10.60
N CYS A 169 -4.38 -2.13 -9.80
CA CYS A 169 -4.44 -2.52 -8.40
C CYS A 169 -4.56 -4.02 -8.15
N ASP A 170 -5.11 -4.73 -9.12
CA ASP A 170 -5.23 -6.18 -9.22
C ASP A 170 -4.10 -6.83 -10.04
N GLY A 171 -3.11 -6.05 -10.50
CA GLY A 171 -1.96 -6.57 -11.22
C GLY A 171 -1.01 -7.38 -10.33
N ASP A 172 -0.22 -8.26 -10.96
CA ASP A 172 0.71 -9.16 -10.26
C ASP A 172 1.87 -8.42 -9.55
N ASN A 173 2.22 -7.21 -9.99
CA ASN A 173 3.38 -6.46 -9.47
C ASN A 173 3.22 -4.92 -9.47
N PRO A 174 2.26 -4.35 -8.71
CA PRO A 174 2.02 -2.90 -8.69
C PRO A 174 3.21 -2.11 -8.15
N LYS A 175 4.02 -2.71 -7.25
CA LYS A 175 5.24 -2.08 -6.72
C LYS A 175 6.33 -1.98 -7.79
N GLY A 176 6.46 -2.99 -8.64
CA GLY A 176 7.37 -2.98 -9.79
C GLY A 176 7.03 -1.87 -10.76
N THR A 177 5.76 -1.80 -11.19
CA THR A 177 5.27 -0.76 -12.11
C THR A 177 5.48 0.65 -11.54
N ALA A 178 5.20 0.87 -10.25
CA ALA A 178 5.45 2.16 -9.61
C ALA A 178 6.95 2.55 -9.57
N ASN A 179 7.84 1.58 -9.39
CA ASN A 179 9.28 1.81 -9.42
C ASN A 179 9.77 2.12 -10.84
N LEU A 180 9.27 1.41 -11.86
CA LEU A 180 9.58 1.68 -13.26
C LEU A 180 9.15 3.09 -13.65
N PHE A 181 7.91 3.47 -13.33
CA PHE A 181 7.43 4.83 -13.57
C PHE A 181 8.32 5.90 -12.93
N LYS A 182 8.81 5.67 -11.70
CA LYS A 182 9.74 6.60 -11.06
C LYS A 182 11.04 6.75 -11.86
N LEU A 183 11.58 5.66 -12.39
CA LEU A 183 12.78 5.68 -13.23
C LEU A 183 12.52 6.40 -14.55
N ASP A 184 11.37 6.18 -15.18
CA ASP A 184 10.97 6.84 -16.44
C ASP A 184 10.83 8.35 -16.25
N ILE A 185 10.24 8.80 -15.13
CA ILE A 185 10.18 10.22 -14.77
C ILE A 185 11.59 10.82 -14.57
N GLN A 186 12.51 10.08 -13.98
CA GLN A 186 13.89 10.54 -13.83
C GLN A 186 14.58 10.67 -15.19
N ALA A 187 14.42 9.68 -16.07
CA ALA A 187 14.93 9.70 -17.42
C ALA A 187 14.36 10.87 -18.24
N MET A 188 13.05 11.07 -18.21
CA MET A 188 12.36 12.21 -18.83
C MET A 188 12.91 13.55 -18.33
N ASN A 189 13.07 13.71 -17.02
CA ASN A 189 13.61 14.95 -16.46
C ASN A 189 15.06 15.22 -16.87
N ASN A 190 15.88 14.19 -17.05
CA ASN A 190 17.25 14.34 -17.53
C ASN A 190 17.27 14.72 -19.01
N ALA A 191 16.52 14.00 -19.86
CA ALA A 191 16.42 14.32 -21.28
C ALA A 191 15.91 15.76 -21.54
N LEU A 192 14.93 16.23 -20.75
CA LEU A 192 14.46 17.62 -20.82
C LEU A 192 15.53 18.65 -20.40
N LYS A 193 16.41 18.31 -19.44
CA LYS A 193 17.54 19.18 -19.07
C LYS A 193 18.59 19.22 -20.16
N ASP A 194 18.87 18.09 -20.81
CA ASP A 194 19.83 18.00 -21.89
C ASP A 194 19.35 18.81 -23.10
N TYR A 195 18.05 18.70 -23.43
CA TYR A 195 17.45 19.53 -24.48
C TYR A 195 17.50 21.03 -24.14
N ARG A 196 17.15 21.41 -22.90
CA ARG A 196 17.30 22.80 -22.43
C ARG A 196 18.75 23.30 -22.57
N THR A 197 19.72 22.46 -22.27
CA THR A 197 21.15 22.79 -22.35
C THR A 197 21.58 22.99 -23.79
N ALA A 198 21.13 22.13 -24.71
CA ALA A 198 21.38 22.30 -26.14
C ALA A 198 20.78 23.62 -26.68
N VAL A 199 19.54 23.97 -26.29
CA VAL A 199 18.93 25.28 -26.62
C VAL A 199 19.79 26.44 -26.10
N LYS A 200 20.28 26.35 -24.85
CA LYS A 200 21.14 27.38 -24.27
C LYS A 200 22.45 27.52 -25.04
N ASN A 201 23.08 26.41 -25.42
CA ASN A 201 24.33 26.42 -26.17
C ASN A 201 24.14 27.07 -27.56
N LEU A 202 23.04 26.78 -28.25
CA LEU A 202 22.68 27.45 -29.50
C LEU A 202 22.54 28.97 -29.30
N ILE A 203 21.80 29.41 -28.28
CA ILE A 203 21.63 30.85 -27.97
C ILE A 203 22.98 31.52 -27.70
N VAL A 204 23.85 30.88 -26.90
CA VAL A 204 25.16 31.43 -26.55
C VAL A 204 26.06 31.53 -27.80
N GLY A 205 26.06 30.50 -28.65
CA GLY A 205 26.82 30.51 -29.91
C GLY A 205 26.33 31.60 -30.87
N VAL A 206 25.01 31.74 -31.04
CA VAL A 206 24.44 32.82 -31.88
C VAL A 206 24.73 34.21 -31.29
N LYS A 207 24.76 34.35 -29.96
CA LYS A 207 25.09 35.63 -29.32
C LYS A 207 26.57 35.99 -29.44
N SER A 208 27.49 35.01 -29.42
CA SER A 208 28.93 35.29 -29.48
C SER A 208 29.37 35.92 -30.81
N VAL A 209 28.71 35.58 -31.92
CA VAL A 209 28.94 36.24 -33.22
C VAL A 209 28.27 37.62 -33.34
N GLN A 210 27.42 38.00 -32.39
CA GLN A 210 26.78 39.32 -32.39
C GLN A 210 27.59 40.36 -31.65
N ALA A 211 28.20 39.99 -30.53
CA ALA A 211 28.98 40.91 -29.70
C ALA A 211 30.22 41.47 -30.42
N THR A 212 30.79 40.74 -31.38
CA THR A 212 31.99 41.14 -32.13
C THR A 212 31.80 42.28 -33.14
N GLN A 213 30.59 42.81 -33.32
CA GLN A 213 30.32 43.92 -34.26
C GLN A 213 29.54 45.09 -33.62
N GLY A 214 29.57 45.21 -32.29
CA GLY A 214 28.88 46.28 -31.56
C GLY A 214 29.69 47.55 -31.30
N ASP A 215 31.01 47.55 -31.53
CA ASP A 215 31.90 48.68 -31.18
C ASP A 215 32.79 49.09 -32.38
N ASN A 216 32.17 49.58 -33.46
CA ASN A 216 32.83 50.45 -34.46
C ASN A 216 31.78 51.30 -35.17
#